data_AF-A0A1H1AVP7-F1
#
_entry.id   AF-A0A1H1AVP7-F1
#
_cell.length_a   1.000
_cell.length_b   1.000
_cell.length_c   1.000
_cell.angle_alpha   90.00
_cell.angle_beta   90.00
_cell.angle_gamma   90.00
#
_symmetry.space_group_name_H-M   'P 1'
#
loop_
_entity.id
_entity.type
_entity.pdbx_description
1 polymer ?
#
loop_
_entity_poly.entity_id
_entity_poly.type
_entity_poly.pdbx_seq_one_letter_code
_entity_poly.pdbx_strand_id
1 'polypeptide(L)'
;MRRLSVAALGFVWGLLLTWLLLYVFSHVNWQREVAPMSGCSDMEHCSPRTLTLFVLFGTLFCPAFVFAGINAVAYKHWSTQKWTLVFSVGSIFVMLFYTVLYAMPQSGSYLK
;
A
#
# COMPACT_ATOMS: atom_id res chain seq x y z
N MET A 1 10.75 -19.38 -17.80
CA MET A 1 10.88 -19.76 -16.38
C MET A 1 11.54 -18.66 -15.54
N ARG A 2 12.84 -18.36 -15.69
CA ARG A 2 13.58 -17.43 -14.78
C ARG A 2 12.94 -16.05 -14.59
N ARG A 3 12.44 -15.42 -15.66
CA ARG A 3 11.77 -14.11 -15.59
C ARG A 3 10.50 -14.12 -14.73
N LEU A 4 9.71 -15.20 -14.80
CA LEU A 4 8.49 -15.35 -14.01
C LEU A 4 8.82 -15.59 -12.54
N SER A 5 9.88 -16.35 -12.25
CA SER A 5 10.35 -16.56 -10.88
C SER A 5 10.82 -15.26 -10.22
N VAL A 6 11.53 -14.39 -10.95
CA VAL A 6 11.99 -13.09 -10.43
C VAL A 6 10.81 -12.12 -10.24
N ALA A 7 9.85 -12.10 -11.17
CA ALA A 7 8.63 -11.32 -11.01
C ALA A 7 7.77 -11.82 -9.84
N ALA A 8 7.67 -13.14 -9.65
CA ALA A 8 6.96 -13.76 -8.53
C ALA A 8 7.61 -13.42 -7.18
N LEU A 9 8.95 -13.40 -7.11
CA LEU A 9 9.66 -12.91 -5.92
C LEU A 9 9.30 -11.46 -5.59
N GLY A 10 9.23 -10.59 -6.61
CA GLY A 10 8.74 -9.22 -6.43
C GLY A 10 7.31 -9.15 -5.91
N PHE A 11 6.43 -9.97 -6.48
CA PHE A 11 5.03 -10.05 -6.04
C PHE A 11 4.91 -10.50 -4.57
N VAL A 12 5.59 -11.59 -4.21
CA VAL A 12 5.62 -12.13 -2.84
C VAL A 12 6.21 -11.09 -1.89
N TRP A 13 7.29 -10.40 -2.27
CA TRP A 13 7.85 -9.34 -1.46
C TRP A 13 6.85 -8.21 -1.20
N GLY A 14 6.15 -7.72 -2.23
CA GLY A 14 5.17 -6.67 -2.06
C GLY A 14 3.99 -7.08 -1.17
N LEU A 15 3.55 -8.34 -1.26
CA LEU A 15 2.53 -8.87 -0.35
C LEU A 15 3.03 -8.95 1.10
N LEU A 16 4.25 -9.45 1.31
CA LEU A 16 4.86 -9.55 2.64
C LEU A 16 5.06 -8.18 3.26
N LEU A 17 5.51 -7.19 2.48
CA LEU A 17 5.68 -5.82 2.93
C LEU A 17 4.34 -5.20 3.35
N THR A 18 3.31 -5.32 2.50
CA THR A 18 1.96 -4.87 2.84
C THR A 18 1.45 -5.53 4.11
N TRP A 19 1.57 -6.85 4.22
CA TRP A 19 1.13 -7.60 5.41
C TRP A 19 1.87 -7.15 6.67
N LEU A 20 3.20 -7.03 6.60
CA LEU A 20 4.03 -6.63 7.73
C LEU A 20 3.67 -5.21 8.20
N LEU A 21 3.50 -4.27 7.26
CA LEU A 21 3.10 -2.90 7.59
C LEU A 21 1.73 -2.91 8.26
N LEU A 22 0.72 -3.53 7.67
CA LEU A 22 -0.62 -3.64 8.27
C LEU A 22 -0.59 -4.31 9.66
N TYR A 23 0.23 -5.34 9.83
CA TYR A 23 0.42 -6.01 11.11
C TYR A 23 1.03 -5.07 12.16
N VAL A 24 2.13 -4.39 11.83
CA VAL A 24 2.77 -3.44 12.75
C VAL A 24 1.83 -2.29 13.07
N PHE A 25 1.23 -1.67 12.06
CA PHE A 25 0.32 -0.54 12.23
C PHE A 25 -0.93 -0.91 13.05
N SER A 26 -1.48 -2.12 12.89
CA SER A 26 -2.62 -2.58 13.70
C SER A 26 -2.29 -2.82 15.18
N HIS A 27 -1.03 -3.14 15.51
CA HIS A 27 -0.59 -3.40 16.88
C HIS A 27 -0.02 -2.16 17.58
N VAL A 28 0.32 -1.11 16.83
CA VAL A 28 0.70 0.18 17.39
C VAL A 28 -0.56 0.86 17.93
N ASN A 29 -0.49 1.33 19.18
CA ASN A 29 -1.55 2.13 19.79
C ASN A 29 -1.52 3.55 19.20
N TRP A 30 -2.12 3.71 18.01
CA TRP A 30 -2.42 5.02 17.45
C TRP A 30 -3.36 5.75 18.39
N GLN A 31 -3.10 7.02 18.67
CA GLN A 31 -4.08 7.87 19.34
C GLN A 31 -5.31 7.93 18.42
N ARG A 32 -6.37 7.19 18.76
CA ARG A 32 -7.66 7.31 18.08
C ARG A 32 -8.20 8.69 18.39
N GLU A 33 -7.88 9.67 17.55
CA GLU A 33 -8.72 10.85 17.50
C GLU A 33 -10.10 10.40 17.05
N VAL A 34 -11.09 10.77 17.86
CA VAL A 34 -12.50 10.48 17.62
C VAL A 34 -12.80 10.93 16.20
N ALA A 35 -13.14 9.97 15.33
CA ALA A 35 -13.54 10.28 13.97
C ALA A 35 -14.60 11.40 14.04
N PRO A 36 -14.42 12.52 13.31
CA PRO A 36 -15.46 13.52 13.26
C PRO A 36 -16.74 12.81 12.84
N MET A 37 -17.83 13.04 13.59
CA MET A 37 -19.18 12.58 13.25
C MET A 37 -19.63 13.22 11.94
N SER A 38 -19.00 12.83 10.83
CA SER A 38 -19.60 12.93 9.51
C SER A 38 -20.68 11.85 9.50
N GLY A 39 -21.94 12.26 9.37
CA GLY A 39 -23.12 11.42 9.57
C GLY A 39 -23.34 10.31 8.54
N CYS A 40 -22.27 9.71 8.02
CA CYS A 40 -22.31 8.65 7.02
C CYS A 40 -21.14 7.66 7.23
N SER A 41 -21.06 7.09 8.43
CA SER A 41 -20.07 6.03 8.75
C SER A 41 -20.50 4.65 8.26
N ASP A 42 -21.75 4.49 7.81
CA ASP A 42 -22.27 3.21 7.33
C ASP A 42 -21.88 3.00 5.86
N MET A 43 -20.83 2.20 5.65
CA MET A 43 -20.35 1.80 4.32
C MET A 43 -21.41 1.13 3.44
N GLU A 44 -22.49 0.64 4.03
CA GLU A 44 -23.60 0.01 3.31
C GLU A 44 -24.52 0.99 2.57
N HIS A 45 -24.59 2.25 3.02
CA HIS A 45 -25.49 3.25 2.44
C HIS A 45 -24.76 4.43 1.77
N CYS A 46 -23.52 4.73 2.17
CA CYS A 46 -22.87 5.99 1.80
C CYS A 46 -21.82 5.88 0.67
N SER A 47 -21.42 4.67 0.26
CA SER A 47 -20.44 4.47 -0.80
C SER A 47 -20.88 3.34 -1.74
N PRO A 48 -20.72 3.48 -3.06
CA PRO A 48 -20.96 2.39 -3.98
C PRO A 48 -20.03 1.22 -3.61
N ARG A 49 -20.62 0.07 -3.23
CA ARG A 49 -19.91 -1.15 -2.81
C ARG A 49 -18.72 -1.49 -3.72
N THR A 50 -18.88 -1.25 -5.02
CA THR A 50 -17.85 -1.42 -6.05
C THR A 50 -16.60 -0.57 -5.79
N LEU A 51 -16.76 0.72 -5.46
CA LEU A 51 -15.64 1.61 -5.15
C LEU A 51 -14.89 1.16 -3.90
N THR A 52 -15.60 0.75 -2.85
CA THR A 52 -15.00 0.22 -1.62
C THR A 52 -14.15 -1.01 -1.90
N LEU A 53 -14.67 -1.95 -2.70
CA LEU A 53 -13.92 -3.13 -3.11
C LEU A 53 -12.69 -2.75 -3.95
N PHE A 54 -12.82 -1.86 -4.92
CA PHE A 54 -11.69 -1.41 -5.74
C PHE A 54 -10.58 -0.76 -4.92
N VAL A 55 -10.94 0.11 -3.96
CA VAL A 55 -9.97 0.74 -3.06
C VAL A 55 -9.27 -0.32 -2.22
N LEU A 56 -10.02 -1.25 -1.61
CA LEU A 56 -9.45 -2.34 -0.81
C LEU A 56 -8.48 -3.20 -1.63
N PHE A 57 -8.89 -3.63 -2.82
CA PHE A 57 -8.03 -4.40 -3.72
C PHE A 57 -6.78 -3.60 -4.14
N GLY A 58 -6.96 -2.33 -4.47
CA GLY A 58 -5.86 -1.44 -4.81
C GLY A 58 -4.86 -1.31 -3.67
N THR A 59 -5.31 -1.00 -2.47
CA THR A 59 -4.45 -0.86 -1.29
C THR A 59 -3.67 -2.14 -1.02
N LEU A 60 -4.32 -3.31 -1.07
CA LEU A 60 -3.69 -4.59 -0.74
C LEU A 60 -2.73 -5.09 -1.82
N PHE A 61 -3.13 -5.06 -3.09
CA PHE A 61 -2.41 -5.74 -4.17
C PHE A 61 -1.53 -4.82 -5.02
N CYS A 62 -1.77 -3.50 -5.05
CA CYS A 62 -0.99 -2.58 -5.87
C CYS A 62 0.52 -2.64 -5.57
N PRO A 63 0.97 -2.67 -4.29
CA PRO A 63 2.40 -2.83 -3.98
C PRO A 63 2.99 -4.11 -4.60
N ALA A 64 2.27 -5.23 -4.51
CA ALA A 64 2.70 -6.51 -5.08
C ALA A 64 2.84 -6.45 -6.61
N PHE A 65 1.88 -5.85 -7.32
CA PHE A 65 1.96 -5.68 -8.77
C PHE A 65 3.09 -4.74 -9.19
N VAL A 66 3.32 -3.65 -8.45
CA VAL A 66 4.42 -2.72 -8.72
C VAL A 66 5.77 -3.42 -8.58
N PHE A 67 6.01 -4.13 -7.49
CA PHE A 67 7.28 -4.87 -7.29
C PHE A 67 7.46 -6.02 -8.28
N ALA A 68 6.38 -6.69 -8.68
CA ALA A 68 6.42 -7.70 -9.74
C ALA A 68 6.84 -7.07 -11.08
N GLY A 69 6.26 -5.91 -11.43
CA GLY A 69 6.59 -5.15 -12.64
C GLY A 69 8.04 -4.67 -12.66
N ILE A 70 8.51 -4.07 -11.56
CA ILE A 70 9.91 -3.62 -11.40
C ILE A 70 10.86 -4.80 -11.63
N ASN A 71 10.58 -5.95 -11.02
CA ASN A 71 11.42 -7.14 -11.17
C ASN A 71 11.36 -7.75 -12.57
N ALA A 72 10.19 -7.74 -13.22
CA ALA A 72 10.01 -8.22 -14.58
C ALA A 72 10.77 -7.37 -15.62
N VAL A 73 10.95 -6.07 -15.36
CA VAL A 73 11.68 -5.12 -16.21
C VAL A 73 13.17 -5.11 -15.89
N ALA A 74 13.53 -5.05 -14.61
CA ALA A 74 14.91 -4.94 -14.17
C ALA A 74 15.75 -6.16 -14.52
N TYR A 75 15.15 -7.36 -14.58
CA TYR A 75 15.81 -8.63 -14.88
C TYR A 75 16.75 -8.59 -16.10
N LYS A 76 16.42 -7.85 -17.15
CA LYS A 76 17.22 -7.81 -18.39
C LYS A 76 17.88 -6.45 -18.66
N HIS A 77 17.34 -5.37 -18.11
CA HIS A 77 17.66 -4.02 -18.58
C HIS A 77 18.44 -3.17 -17.59
N TRP A 78 18.50 -3.55 -16.31
CA TRP A 78 19.01 -2.66 -15.27
C TRP A 78 20.28 -3.22 -14.62
N SER A 79 21.19 -2.32 -14.25
CA SER A 79 22.31 -2.66 -13.37
C SER A 79 21.78 -2.97 -11.96
N THR A 80 22.49 -3.83 -11.22
CA THR A 80 22.13 -4.19 -9.84
C THR A 80 21.97 -2.96 -8.96
N GLN A 81 22.82 -1.94 -9.13
CA GLN A 81 22.72 -0.68 -8.37
C GLN A 81 21.40 0.06 -8.63
N LYS A 82 20.99 0.19 -9.90
CA LYS A 82 19.73 0.84 -10.26
C LYS A 82 18.53 0.06 -9.73
N TRP A 83 18.57 -1.27 -9.85
CA TRP A 83 17.53 -2.14 -9.31
C TRP A 83 17.40 -1.99 -7.80
N THR A 84 18.50 -2.10 -7.05
CA THR A 84 18.49 -1.93 -5.59
C THR A 84 17.97 -0.56 -5.18
N LEU A 85 18.40 0.51 -5.85
CA LEU A 85 17.94 1.86 -5.53
C LEU A 85 16.42 1.99 -5.72
N VAL A 86 15.88 1.59 -6.88
CA VAL A 86 14.45 1.69 -7.15
C VAL A 86 13.63 0.78 -6.23
N PHE A 87 14.12 -0.43 -5.95
CA PHE A 87 13.44 -1.37 -5.06
C PHE A 87 13.38 -0.85 -3.61
N SER A 88 14.47 -0.29 -3.11
CA SER A 88 14.54 0.33 -1.79
C SER A 88 13.66 1.57 -1.69
N VAL A 89 13.75 2.48 -2.68
CA VAL A 89 12.91 3.68 -2.73
C VAL A 89 11.43 3.29 -2.79
N GLY A 90 11.06 2.31 -3.62
CA GLY A 90 9.69 1.80 -3.69
C GLY A 90 9.20 1.24 -2.34
N SER A 91 10.05 0.52 -1.62
CA SER A 91 9.70 -0.03 -0.29
C SER A 91 9.46 1.07 0.73
N ILE A 92 10.29 2.11 0.73
CA ILE A 92 10.12 3.30 1.57
C ILE A 92 8.82 4.04 1.21
N PHE A 93 8.51 4.20 -0.08
CA PHE A 93 7.26 4.82 -0.50
C PHE A 93 6.03 4.05 -0.01
N VAL A 94 6.05 2.72 -0.10
CA VAL A 94 4.96 1.87 0.42
C VAL A 94 4.85 2.05 1.94
N MET A 95 5.96 2.01 2.67
CA MET A 95 5.97 2.28 4.11
C MET A 95 5.35 3.64 4.44
N LEU A 96 5.81 4.71 3.79
CA LEU A 96 5.28 6.06 3.99
C LEU A 96 3.79 6.16 3.67
N PHE A 97 3.34 5.53 2.59
CA PHE A 97 1.93 5.49 2.23
C PHE A 97 1.08 4.87 3.35
N TYR A 98 1.50 3.71 3.89
CA TYR A 98 0.81 3.09 5.02
C TYR A 98 0.92 3.91 6.30
N THR A 99 2.07 4.53 6.57
CA THR A 99 2.21 5.45 7.70
C THR A 99 1.22 6.60 7.59
N VAL A 100 1.10 7.25 6.44
CA VAL A 100 0.16 8.36 6.23
C VAL A 100 -1.28 7.90 6.44
N LEU A 101 -1.66 6.72 5.95
CA LEU A 101 -3.00 6.17 6.15
C LEU A 101 -3.38 5.95 7.62
N TYR A 102 -2.41 5.59 8.47
CA TYR A 102 -2.64 5.33 9.90
C TYR A 102 -2.35 6.54 10.81
N ALA A 103 -1.43 7.42 10.40
CA ALA A 103 -0.95 8.54 11.21
C ALA A 103 -1.65 9.86 10.91
N MET A 104 -2.20 10.04 9.70
CA MET A 104 -2.96 11.26 9.43
C MET A 104 -4.28 11.18 10.19
N PRO A 105 -4.61 12.17 11.04
CA PRO A 105 -5.98 12.35 11.47
C PRO A 105 -6.83 12.51 10.20
N GLN A 106 -8.00 11.88 10.15
CA GLN A 106 -9.01 12.24 9.16
C GLN A 106 -9.51 13.64 9.50
N SER A 107 -8.68 14.65 9.25
CA SER A 107 -9.06 16.04 9.32
C SER A 107 -10.07 16.22 8.19
N GLY A 108 -11.34 16.07 8.54
CA GLY A 108 -12.43 16.60 7.75
C GLY A 108 -12.05 18.02 7.36
N SER A 109 -11.97 18.22 6.06
CA SER A 109 -11.69 19.49 5.42
C SER A 109 -12.74 20.53 5.85
N TYR A 110 -12.48 21.20 6.97
CA TYR A 110 -13.08 22.50 7.27
C TYR A 110 -12.31 23.55 6.47
N LEU A 111 -12.62 23.61 5.17
CA LEU A 111 -12.56 24.87 4.42
C LEU A 111 -13.53 25.83 5.14
N LYS A 112 -12.95 26.85 5.77
CA LYS A 112 -13.66 28.03 6.26
C LYS A 112 -13.70 29.08 5.15
#